data_AF-A0A941LZP0-F1
#
_entry.id   AF-A0A941LZP0-F1
#
_cell.length_a   1.000
_cell.length_b   1.000
_cell.length_c   1.000
_cell.angle_alpha   90.00
_cell.angle_beta   90.00
_cell.angle_gamma   90.00
#
_symmetry.space_group_name_H-M   'P 1'
#
loop_
_entity.id
_entity.type
_entity.pdbx_description
1 polymer ?
#
loop_
_entity_poly.entity_id
_entity_poly.type
_entity_poly.pdbx_seq_one_letter_code
_entity_poly.pdbx_strand_id
1 'polypeptide(L)'
;MFFYSIQLKRKIYTLFFIGIILSLVAFFSKEIYKPDYALRNVKAELVIPKENTLLKRPQLVSQIEEKGKGLEENRIDVIALVGEKGSGKTVLARYYGYAQHDKIVWEFNAENKETLSHSFKDFAYSLATTHIEKEELIKIENIEDLETQALSFLSFVKKILKNHKNWLLIYDNIKNFSEIENYLPQDTALWGTGKVLLVTRDENLKDYKYLKPEDIIKVGELQKEEALTLFSSILFDFSPNVLDLQEREAALQFLNHIPHFPLDVTMAARYIKNGKISYKKYLELLNQKDPGFQRLLKIFVDEGTDY
;
A
#
# COMPACT_ATOMS: atom_id res chain seq x y z
N MET A 1 -53.61 44.62 40.54
CA MET A 1 -52.27 44.83 39.94
C MET A 1 -51.20 43.84 40.44
N PHE A 2 -51.21 43.42 41.71
CA PHE A 2 -50.21 42.49 42.28
C PHE A 2 -50.21 41.07 41.67
N PHE A 3 -51.39 40.50 41.38
CA PHE A 3 -51.49 39.14 40.83
C PHE A 3 -50.96 39.00 39.39
N TYR A 4 -51.04 40.07 38.59
CA TYR A 4 -50.57 40.07 37.20
C TYR A 4 -49.03 40.05 37.12
N SER A 5 -48.37 40.76 38.04
CA SER A 5 -46.91 40.77 38.21
C SER A 5 -46.34 39.39 38.55
N ILE A 6 -47.03 38.63 39.41
CA ILE A 6 -46.59 37.29 39.84
C ILE A 6 -46.74 36.27 38.69
N GLN A 7 -47.84 36.34 37.93
CA GLN A 7 -48.03 35.47 36.77
C GLN A 7 -47.04 35.77 35.63
N LEU A 8 -46.69 37.04 35.43
CA LEU A 8 -45.72 37.44 34.42
C LEU A 8 -44.30 36.94 34.77
N LYS A 9 -43.89 37.10 36.03
CA LYS A 9 -42.60 36.56 36.52
C LYS A 9 -42.53 35.05 36.36
N ARG A 10 -43.61 34.33 36.69
CA ARG A 10 -43.66 32.86 36.54
C ARG A 10 -43.51 32.43 35.08
N LYS A 11 -44.15 33.11 34.12
CA LYS A 11 -43.97 32.84 32.68
C LYS A 11 -42.54 33.09 32.21
N ILE A 12 -41.90 34.16 32.69
CA ILE A 12 -40.49 34.47 32.35
C ILE A 12 -39.55 33.36 32.86
N TYR A 13 -39.74 32.91 34.10
CA TYR A 13 -38.94 31.80 34.63
C TYR A 13 -39.16 30.49 33.86
N THR A 14 -40.39 30.19 33.44
CA THR A 14 -40.68 29.00 32.63
C THR A 14 -39.99 29.08 31.26
N LEU A 15 -40.03 30.24 30.58
CA LEU A 15 -39.36 30.44 29.30
C LEU A 15 -37.83 30.31 29.43
N PHE A 16 -37.26 30.86 30.50
CA PHE A 16 -35.83 30.74 30.77
C PHE A 16 -35.41 29.29 31.01
N PHE A 17 -36.20 28.53 31.78
CA PHE A 17 -35.94 27.11 32.04
C PHE A 17 -36.04 26.25 30.78
N ILE A 18 -37.03 26.53 29.91
CA ILE A 18 -37.15 25.87 28.60
C ILE A 18 -35.92 26.16 27.73
N GLY A 19 -35.43 27.41 27.73
CA GLY A 19 -34.21 27.79 27.02
C GLY A 19 -32.97 27.02 27.50
N ILE A 20 -32.81 26.85 28.82
CA ILE A 20 -31.72 26.05 29.40
C ILE A 20 -31.85 24.58 29.01
N ILE A 21 -33.05 24.00 29.08
CA ILE A 21 -33.28 22.60 28.69
C ILE A 21 -32.98 22.41 27.20
N LEU A 22 -33.42 23.30 26.32
CA LEU A 22 -33.12 23.23 24.89
C LEU A 22 -31.61 23.35 24.61
N SER A 23 -30.91 24.22 25.34
CA SER A 23 -29.45 24.35 25.23
C SER A 23 -28.72 23.11 25.74
N LEU A 24 -29.18 22.49 26.82
CA LEU A 24 -28.62 21.24 27.35
C LEU A 24 -28.90 20.09 26.39
N VAL A 25 -30.12 19.97 25.87
CA VAL A 25 -30.47 18.96 24.86
C VAL A 25 -29.63 19.14 23.59
N ALA A 26 -29.38 20.38 23.15
CA ALA A 26 -28.48 20.65 22.01
C ALA A 26 -27.01 20.32 22.31
N PHE A 27 -26.56 20.55 23.54
CA PHE A 27 -25.20 20.22 23.97
C PHE A 27 -25.01 18.70 24.04
N PHE A 28 -25.94 17.99 24.70
CA PHE A 28 -25.91 16.54 24.80
C PHE A 28 -26.19 15.85 23.46
N SER A 29 -27.05 16.41 22.59
CA SER A 29 -27.25 15.84 21.25
C SER A 29 -26.01 15.98 20.38
N LYS A 30 -25.22 17.04 20.54
CA LYS A 30 -23.92 17.20 19.86
C LYS A 30 -22.87 16.19 20.38
N GLU A 31 -22.93 15.81 21.65
CA GLU A 31 -22.09 14.74 22.23
C GLU A 31 -22.55 13.33 21.84
N ILE A 32 -23.86 13.13 21.65
CA ILE A 32 -24.47 11.85 21.24
C ILE A 32 -24.39 11.64 19.72
N TYR A 33 -24.33 12.70 18.91
CA TYR A 33 -24.15 12.61 17.45
C TYR A 33 -22.69 12.35 17.09
N LYS A 34 -22.19 11.17 17.45
CA LYS A 34 -21.08 10.56 16.73
C LYS A 34 -21.71 10.00 15.45
N PRO A 35 -21.39 10.53 14.26
CA PRO A 35 -21.87 9.89 13.03
C PRO A 35 -21.41 8.43 13.10
N ASP A 36 -22.33 7.51 12.84
CA ASP A 36 -21.99 6.11 12.69
C ASP A 36 -21.04 6.04 11.49
N TYR A 37 -19.73 6.00 11.76
CA TYR A 37 -18.74 5.86 10.70
C TYR A 37 -18.90 4.45 10.19
N ALA A 38 -19.78 4.29 9.19
CA ALA A 38 -19.93 3.03 8.47
C ALA A 38 -18.54 2.51 8.14
N LEU A 39 -18.30 1.22 8.41
CA LEU A 39 -17.03 0.56 8.11
C LEU A 39 -16.67 0.83 6.64
N ARG A 40 -15.63 1.65 6.42
CA ARG A 40 -15.15 2.00 5.08
C ARG A 40 -14.16 0.93 4.64
N ASN A 41 -14.59 0.14 3.67
CA ASN A 41 -13.72 -0.78 2.96
C ASN A 41 -13.30 -0.12 1.64
N VAL A 42 -12.14 0.57 1.67
CA VAL A 42 -11.54 1.20 0.49
C VAL A 42 -10.25 0.46 0.18
N LYS A 43 -10.14 -0.09 -1.03
CA LYS A 43 -8.93 -0.76 -1.48
C LYS A 43 -8.47 -0.18 -2.81
N ALA A 44 -7.18 0.12 -2.91
CA ALA A 44 -6.55 0.34 -4.21
C ALA A 44 -6.66 -0.92 -5.08
N GLU A 45 -6.61 -0.74 -6.39
CA GLU A 45 -6.46 -1.85 -7.34
C GLU A 45 -5.03 -2.38 -7.27
N LEU A 46 -4.76 -3.23 -6.28
CA LEU A 46 -3.45 -3.85 -6.07
C LEU A 46 -3.23 -4.95 -7.10
N VAL A 47 -2.59 -4.59 -8.21
CA VAL A 47 -2.27 -5.54 -9.28
C VAL A 47 -1.20 -6.52 -8.80
N ILE A 48 -1.55 -7.80 -8.80
CA ILE A 48 -0.67 -8.92 -8.44
C ILE A 48 -0.65 -9.96 -9.57
N PRO A 49 0.47 -10.71 -9.72
CA PRO A 49 0.50 -11.86 -10.62
C PRO A 49 -0.66 -12.83 -10.37
N LYS A 50 -1.09 -13.53 -11.43
CA LYS A 50 -2.11 -14.60 -11.33
C LYS A 50 -1.67 -15.65 -10.30
N GLU A 51 -2.64 -16.27 -9.64
CA GLU A 51 -2.40 -17.19 -8.51
C GLU A 51 -1.39 -18.30 -8.84
N ASN A 52 -1.43 -18.87 -10.05
CA ASN A 52 -0.49 -19.89 -10.50
C ASN A 52 0.94 -19.38 -10.75
N THR A 53 1.14 -18.07 -10.88
CA THR A 53 2.45 -17.43 -11.10
C THR A 53 2.90 -16.55 -9.93
N LEU A 54 2.10 -16.48 -8.86
CA LEU A 54 2.38 -15.70 -7.67
C LEU A 54 3.20 -16.52 -6.67
N LEU A 55 4.46 -16.15 -6.50
CA LEU A 55 5.30 -16.69 -5.44
C LEU A 55 5.01 -15.99 -4.10
N LYS A 56 4.42 -16.72 -3.14
CA LYS A 56 3.87 -16.15 -1.90
C LYS A 56 4.89 -15.71 -0.83
N ARG A 57 6.14 -16.21 -0.89
CA ARG A 57 7.25 -15.91 0.06
C ARG A 57 6.81 -15.80 1.54
N PRO A 58 6.24 -16.88 2.13
CA PRO A 58 5.53 -16.81 3.41
C PRO A 58 6.39 -16.36 4.59
N GLN A 59 7.71 -16.62 4.56
CA GLN A 59 8.63 -16.15 5.59
C GLN A 59 8.70 -14.62 5.64
N LEU A 60 8.74 -13.95 4.48
CA LEU A 60 8.77 -12.49 4.42
C LEU A 60 7.41 -11.90 4.83
N VAL A 61 6.31 -12.54 4.43
CA VAL A 61 4.96 -12.15 4.86
C VAL A 61 4.83 -12.23 6.38
N SER A 62 5.33 -13.31 6.99
CA SER A 62 5.32 -13.49 8.44
C SER A 62 6.14 -12.40 9.15
N GLN A 63 7.28 -12.00 8.59
CA GLN A 63 8.06 -10.88 9.14
C GLN A 63 7.30 -9.55 9.10
N ILE A 64 6.53 -9.27 8.03
CA ILE A 64 5.67 -8.07 7.97
C ILE A 64 4.58 -8.12 9.05
N GLU A 65 4.01 -9.29 9.30
CA GLU A 65 3.02 -9.46 10.35
C GLU A 65 3.62 -9.27 11.73
N GLU A 66 4.72 -9.96 12.03
CA GLU A 66 5.39 -9.93 13.34
C GLU A 66 5.87 -8.52 13.72
N LYS A 67 6.50 -7.79 12.78
CA LYS A 67 6.96 -6.42 13.04
C LYS A 67 5.79 -5.45 13.24
N GLY A 68 4.64 -5.74 12.63
CA GLY A 68 3.41 -4.98 12.80
C GLY A 68 2.44 -5.52 13.86
N LYS A 69 2.90 -6.39 14.77
CA LYS A 69 2.13 -6.85 15.96
C LYS A 69 2.52 -6.07 17.21
N GLY A 70 2.63 -4.74 17.09
CA GLY A 70 2.99 -3.89 18.22
C GLY A 70 2.24 -4.23 19.51
N LEU A 71 2.96 -4.25 20.63
CA LEU A 71 2.41 -4.50 21.97
C LEU A 71 1.40 -3.43 22.44
N GLU A 72 1.20 -2.36 21.68
CA GLU A 72 0.34 -1.22 22.02
C GLU A 72 -0.80 -1.05 21.02
N GLU A 73 -2.04 -1.02 21.51
CA GLU A 73 -3.27 -0.97 20.70
C GLU A 73 -3.49 0.36 19.94
N ASN A 74 -2.60 1.35 20.05
CA ASN A 74 -2.80 2.68 19.46
C ASN A 74 -1.52 3.30 18.85
N ARG A 75 -0.87 2.59 17.93
CA ARG A 75 0.31 3.11 17.22
C ARG A 75 0.18 3.06 15.69
N ILE A 76 1.13 3.69 15.02
CA ILE A 76 1.38 3.54 13.59
C ILE A 76 2.63 2.67 13.42
N ASP A 77 2.47 1.53 12.79
CA ASP A 77 3.60 0.64 12.44
C ASP A 77 4.21 1.08 11.12
N VAL A 78 5.51 1.33 11.07
CA VAL A 78 6.21 1.65 9.81
C VAL A 78 7.23 0.55 9.54
N ILE A 79 7.12 -0.12 8.39
CA ILE A 79 8.00 -1.22 7.98
C ILE A 79 8.54 -0.89 6.60
N ALA A 80 9.85 -1.11 6.39
CA ALA A 80 10.47 -0.90 5.08
C ALA A 80 10.86 -2.22 4.40
N LEU A 81 10.44 -2.38 3.15
CA LEU A 81 10.90 -3.43 2.24
C LEU A 81 12.01 -2.85 1.37
N VAL A 82 13.22 -3.40 1.51
CA VAL A 82 14.44 -2.87 0.89
C VAL A 82 15.12 -3.94 0.05
N GLY A 83 15.68 -3.57 -1.10
CA GLY A 83 16.51 -4.47 -1.91
C GLY A 83 16.57 -4.06 -3.37
N GLU A 84 17.31 -4.85 -4.15
CA GLU A 84 17.62 -4.56 -5.55
C GLU A 84 16.41 -4.52 -6.49
N LYS A 85 16.58 -3.89 -7.66
CA LYS A 85 15.55 -3.92 -8.71
C LYS A 85 15.22 -5.38 -9.06
N GLY A 86 13.93 -5.69 -9.22
CA GLY A 86 13.49 -7.03 -9.62
C GLY A 86 13.37 -8.03 -8.47
N SER A 87 13.71 -7.69 -7.22
CA SER A 87 13.62 -8.59 -6.07
C SER A 87 12.19 -8.94 -5.60
N GLY A 88 11.17 -8.31 -6.20
CA GLY A 88 9.76 -8.60 -5.92
C GLY A 88 9.14 -7.83 -4.74
N LYS A 89 9.75 -6.71 -4.31
CA LYS A 89 9.23 -5.89 -3.19
C LYS A 89 7.79 -5.41 -3.40
N THR A 90 7.50 -4.79 -4.54
CA THR A 90 6.16 -4.28 -4.88
C THR A 90 5.14 -5.42 -4.88
N VAL A 91 5.46 -6.55 -5.52
CA VAL A 91 4.61 -7.75 -5.50
C VAL A 91 4.36 -8.25 -4.09
N LEU A 92 5.38 -8.28 -3.22
CA LEU A 92 5.25 -8.69 -1.82
C LEU A 92 4.34 -7.72 -1.03
N ALA A 93 4.52 -6.41 -1.18
CA ALA A 93 3.71 -5.39 -0.51
C ALA A 93 2.23 -5.49 -0.93
N ARG A 94 1.98 -5.60 -2.24
CA ARG A 94 0.64 -5.76 -2.81
C ARG A 94 -0.01 -7.06 -2.39
N TYR A 95 0.73 -8.18 -2.40
CA TYR A 95 0.23 -9.47 -1.91
C TYR A 95 -0.18 -9.39 -0.44
N TYR A 96 0.65 -8.77 0.41
CA TYR A 96 0.31 -8.54 1.81
C TYR A 96 -0.95 -7.68 1.97
N GLY A 97 -1.06 -6.60 1.19
CA GLY A 97 -2.22 -5.70 1.20
C GLY A 97 -3.51 -6.38 0.72
N TYR A 98 -3.42 -7.22 -0.31
CA TYR A 98 -4.56 -7.98 -0.83
C TYR A 98 -5.16 -8.91 0.24
N ALA A 99 -4.30 -9.56 1.03
CA ALA A 99 -4.70 -10.46 2.12
C ALA A 99 -5.38 -9.76 3.32
N GLN A 100 -5.34 -8.42 3.40
CA GLN A 100 -5.98 -7.68 4.48
C GLN A 100 -7.49 -7.56 4.25
N HIS A 101 -8.33 -8.21 5.07
CA HIS A 101 -9.79 -8.09 5.01
C HIS A 101 -10.30 -6.89 5.83
N ASP A 102 -11.43 -6.30 5.40
CA ASP A 102 -12.19 -5.26 6.10
C ASP A 102 -11.38 -4.05 6.63
N LYS A 103 -10.47 -3.55 5.79
CA LYS A 103 -9.56 -2.43 6.10
C LYS A 103 -9.47 -1.47 4.91
N ILE A 104 -9.11 -0.23 5.20
CA ILE A 104 -8.64 0.71 4.18
C ILE A 104 -7.22 0.29 3.78
N VAL A 105 -7.01 -0.04 2.51
CA VAL A 105 -5.72 -0.42 1.94
C VAL A 105 -5.44 0.44 0.72
N TRP A 106 -4.36 1.22 0.72
CA TRP A 106 -4.03 2.07 -0.43
C TRP A 106 -2.56 2.01 -0.81
N GLU A 107 -2.27 2.05 -2.10
CA GLU A 107 -0.92 2.15 -2.64
C GLU A 107 -0.71 3.55 -3.23
N PHE A 108 0.35 4.22 -2.78
CA PHE A 108 0.81 5.50 -3.31
C PHE A 108 2.04 5.25 -4.18
N ASN A 109 2.06 5.86 -5.37
CA ASN A 109 3.29 6.00 -6.12
C ASN A 109 4.13 7.13 -5.48
N ALA A 110 5.14 6.75 -4.69
CA ALA A 110 6.01 7.65 -3.94
C ALA A 110 7.35 7.91 -4.64
N GLU A 111 7.38 7.78 -5.98
CA GLU A 111 8.58 8.01 -6.79
C GLU A 111 9.12 9.44 -6.68
N ASN A 112 8.23 10.43 -6.62
CA ASN A 112 8.53 11.85 -6.43
C ASN A 112 7.31 12.59 -5.87
N LYS A 113 7.47 13.88 -5.52
CA LYS A 113 6.40 14.72 -4.95
C LYS A 113 5.15 14.83 -5.84
N GLU A 114 5.31 14.86 -7.16
CA GLU A 114 4.20 15.02 -8.11
C GLU A 114 3.34 13.76 -8.18
N THR A 115 3.95 12.59 -8.40
CA THR A 115 3.23 11.30 -8.45
C THR A 115 2.58 10.97 -7.10
N LEU A 116 3.22 11.34 -6.00
CA LEU A 116 2.67 11.17 -4.66
C LEU A 116 1.44 12.07 -4.44
N SER A 117 1.53 13.33 -4.85
CA SER A 117 0.41 14.28 -4.73
C SER A 117 -0.80 13.83 -5.55
N HIS A 118 -0.57 13.32 -6.77
CA HIS A 118 -1.64 12.72 -7.58
C HIS A 118 -2.25 11.50 -6.89
N SER A 119 -1.42 10.60 -6.35
CA SER A 119 -1.89 9.42 -5.62
C SER A 119 -2.73 9.79 -4.38
N PHE A 120 -2.40 10.87 -3.69
CA PHE A 120 -3.21 11.41 -2.58
C PHE A 120 -4.55 11.97 -3.03
N LYS A 121 -4.61 12.62 -4.19
CA LYS A 121 -5.87 13.06 -4.81
C LYS A 121 -6.76 11.85 -5.10
N ASP A 122 -6.23 10.84 -5.77
CA ASP A 122 -6.98 9.61 -6.10
C ASP A 122 -7.49 8.92 -4.84
N PHE A 123 -6.64 8.84 -3.81
CA PHE A 123 -7.04 8.27 -2.53
C PHE A 123 -8.14 9.07 -1.86
N ALA A 124 -8.02 10.40 -1.83
CA ALA A 124 -9.03 11.28 -1.24
C ALA A 124 -10.40 11.06 -1.92
N TYR A 125 -10.43 10.99 -3.24
CA TYR A 125 -11.64 10.68 -4.00
C TYR A 125 -12.20 9.29 -3.71
N SER A 126 -11.34 8.27 -3.55
CA SER A 126 -11.77 6.92 -3.18
C SER A 126 -12.36 6.85 -1.77
N LEU A 127 -11.88 7.70 -0.86
CA LEU A 127 -12.38 7.80 0.52
C LEU A 127 -13.69 8.57 0.62
N ALA A 128 -13.98 9.48 -0.31
CA ALA A 128 -15.15 10.34 -0.28
C ALA A 128 -16.43 9.58 -0.66
N THR A 129 -17.27 9.32 0.33
CA THR A 129 -18.52 8.55 0.17
C THR A 129 -19.75 9.44 0.16
N THR A 130 -19.72 10.56 0.88
CA THR A 130 -20.86 11.48 1.03
C THR A 130 -20.81 12.62 0.02
N HIS A 131 -21.96 13.27 -0.22
CA HIS A 131 -22.04 14.46 -1.07
C HIS A 131 -21.16 15.60 -0.54
N ILE A 132 -21.19 15.81 0.79
CA ILE A 132 -20.43 16.89 1.45
C ILE A 132 -18.93 16.69 1.25
N GLU A 133 -18.43 15.45 1.43
CA GLU A 133 -17.03 15.11 1.19
C GLU A 133 -16.63 15.36 -0.27
N LYS A 134 -17.49 14.98 -1.22
CA LYS A 134 -17.23 15.20 -2.66
C LYS A 134 -17.21 16.68 -3.02
N GLU A 135 -18.10 17.49 -2.47
CA GLU A 135 -18.09 18.95 -2.65
C GLU A 135 -16.84 19.60 -2.05
N GLU A 136 -16.35 19.11 -0.92
CA GLU A 136 -15.08 19.54 -0.33
C GLU A 136 -13.91 19.24 -1.26
N LEU A 137 -13.85 18.04 -1.86
CA LEU A 137 -12.79 17.68 -2.81
C LEU A 137 -12.82 18.54 -4.08
N ILE A 138 -14.00 18.86 -4.61
CA ILE A 138 -14.13 19.78 -5.75
C ILE A 138 -13.56 21.16 -5.41
N LYS A 139 -13.78 21.66 -4.18
CA LYS A 139 -13.18 22.93 -3.74
C LYS A 139 -11.66 22.85 -3.65
N ILE A 140 -11.13 21.74 -3.14
CA ILE A 140 -9.69 21.50 -3.07
C ILE A 140 -9.07 21.47 -4.48
N GLU A 141 -9.72 20.81 -5.43
CA GLU A 141 -9.24 20.72 -6.82
C GLU A 141 -9.18 22.07 -7.55
N ASN A 142 -9.98 23.05 -7.13
CA ASN A 142 -9.96 24.40 -7.69
C ASN A 142 -8.89 25.33 -7.07
N ILE A 143 -8.07 24.84 -6.12
CA ILE A 143 -6.96 25.62 -5.57
C ILE A 143 -5.86 25.76 -6.64
N GLU A 144 -5.47 27.00 -6.94
CA GLU A 144 -4.46 27.30 -7.97
C GLU A 144 -3.04 26.89 -7.57
N ASP A 145 -2.67 27.09 -6.29
CA ASP A 145 -1.35 26.71 -5.78
C ASP A 145 -1.26 25.20 -5.55
N LEU A 146 -0.43 24.52 -6.34
CA LEU A 146 -0.33 23.05 -6.35
C LEU A 146 0.15 22.48 -5.01
N GLU A 147 1.01 23.20 -4.29
CA GLU A 147 1.48 22.76 -2.98
C GLU A 147 0.37 22.82 -1.93
N THR A 148 -0.35 23.95 -1.87
CA THR A 148 -1.53 24.12 -1.01
C THR A 148 -2.62 23.10 -1.35
N GLN A 149 -2.83 22.83 -2.65
CA GLN A 149 -3.77 21.81 -3.12
C GLN A 149 -3.37 20.42 -2.61
N ALA A 150 -2.11 20.01 -2.80
CA ALA A 150 -1.62 18.71 -2.33
C ALA A 150 -1.73 18.56 -0.81
N LEU A 151 -1.37 19.59 -0.06
CA LEU A 151 -1.52 19.60 1.41
C LEU A 151 -2.99 19.55 1.85
N SER A 152 -3.90 20.12 1.07
CA SER A 152 -5.34 20.07 1.34
C SER A 152 -5.91 18.67 1.11
N PHE A 153 -5.51 17.97 0.05
CA PHE A 153 -5.83 16.54 -0.14
C PHE A 153 -5.28 15.68 1.00
N LEU A 154 -4.02 15.90 1.40
CA LEU A 154 -3.41 15.22 2.54
C LEU A 154 -4.22 15.47 3.85
N SER A 155 -4.63 16.70 4.10
CA SER A 155 -5.45 17.07 5.26
C SER A 155 -6.81 16.36 5.26
N PHE A 156 -7.45 16.28 4.09
CA PHE A 156 -8.70 15.55 3.91
C PHE A 156 -8.53 14.05 4.23
N VAL A 157 -7.47 13.42 3.72
CA VAL A 157 -7.15 12.02 4.00
C VAL A 157 -6.89 11.80 5.49
N LYS A 158 -6.08 12.64 6.14
CA LYS A 158 -5.83 12.60 7.60
C LYS A 158 -7.14 12.64 8.39
N LYS A 159 -8.04 13.56 8.06
CA LYS A 159 -9.36 13.71 8.70
C LYS A 159 -10.18 12.43 8.66
N ILE A 160 -10.16 11.71 7.53
CA ILE A 160 -10.89 10.45 7.39
C ILE A 160 -10.17 9.35 8.16
N LEU A 161 -8.89 9.11 7.88
CA LEU A 161 -8.12 8.02 8.48
C LEU A 161 -8.07 8.09 10.01
N LYS A 162 -8.06 9.28 10.60
CA LYS A 162 -8.13 9.49 12.06
C LYS A 162 -9.28 8.74 12.73
N ASN A 163 -10.41 8.58 12.04
CA ASN A 163 -11.60 7.92 12.58
C ASN A 163 -11.67 6.43 12.22
N HIS A 164 -10.66 5.90 11.52
CA HIS A 164 -10.56 4.50 11.15
C HIS A 164 -9.35 3.86 11.81
N LYS A 165 -9.53 2.64 12.31
CA LYS A 165 -8.44 1.83 12.85
C LYS A 165 -7.96 0.84 11.80
N ASN A 166 -6.69 0.43 11.92
CA ASN A 166 -6.10 -0.67 11.16
C ASN A 166 -6.04 -0.44 9.65
N TRP A 167 -5.95 0.81 9.19
CA TRP A 167 -5.66 1.09 7.78
C TRP A 167 -4.24 0.61 7.43
N LEU A 168 -4.00 0.33 6.14
CA LEU A 168 -2.71 -0.03 5.58
C LEU A 168 -2.40 0.88 4.39
N LEU A 169 -1.28 1.60 4.47
CA LEU A 169 -0.79 2.46 3.39
C LEU A 169 0.54 1.91 2.87
N ILE A 170 0.64 1.70 1.56
CA ILE A 170 1.83 1.24 0.88
C ILE A 170 2.40 2.43 0.10
N TYR A 171 3.64 2.81 0.37
CA TYR A 171 4.35 3.85 -0.38
C TYR A 171 5.37 3.14 -1.28
N ASP A 172 5.00 2.98 -2.55
CA ASP A 172 5.81 2.25 -3.51
C ASP A 172 6.81 3.14 -4.25
N ASN A 173 7.93 2.54 -4.67
CA ASN A 173 8.97 3.15 -5.50
C ASN A 173 9.66 4.39 -4.88
N ILE A 174 9.83 4.42 -3.56
CA ILE A 174 10.48 5.55 -2.88
C ILE A 174 11.93 5.68 -3.33
N LYS A 175 12.29 6.83 -3.92
CA LYS A 175 13.66 7.17 -4.33
C LYS A 175 14.37 8.07 -3.34
N ASN A 176 13.66 9.05 -2.80
CA ASN A 176 14.21 10.04 -1.87
C ASN A 176 13.24 10.23 -0.70
N PHE A 177 13.68 9.90 0.50
CA PHE A 177 12.82 9.99 1.69
C PHE A 177 12.42 11.42 2.03
N SER A 178 13.33 12.38 1.87
CA SER A 178 13.08 13.76 2.28
C SER A 178 11.93 14.40 1.52
N GLU A 179 11.65 13.92 0.30
CA GLU A 179 10.55 14.41 -0.53
C GLU A 179 9.18 13.92 -0.06
N ILE A 180 9.14 12.78 0.64
CA ILE A 180 7.89 12.13 1.06
C ILE A 180 7.62 12.25 2.56
N GLU A 181 8.62 12.65 3.36
CA GLU A 181 8.57 12.66 4.83
C GLU A 181 7.30 13.35 5.37
N ASN A 182 6.94 14.50 4.81
CA ASN A 182 5.77 15.29 5.23
C ASN A 182 4.41 14.64 4.91
N TYR A 183 4.40 13.64 4.04
CA TYR A 183 3.21 12.90 3.62
C TYR A 183 3.04 11.59 4.38
N LEU A 184 4.01 11.19 5.21
CA LEU A 184 3.95 9.95 5.96
C LEU A 184 3.09 10.08 7.23
N PRO A 185 2.34 9.02 7.58
CA PRO A 185 1.69 8.94 8.88
C PRO A 185 2.73 8.80 10.00
N GLN A 186 2.78 9.81 10.87
CA GLN A 186 3.73 9.85 12.00
C GLN A 186 3.05 10.08 13.36
N ASP A 187 1.86 10.66 13.36
CA ASP A 187 1.13 11.05 14.57
C ASP A 187 -0.25 10.39 14.61
N THR A 188 -0.47 9.52 15.59
CA THR A 188 -1.74 8.80 15.79
C THR A 188 -2.89 9.75 16.11
N ALA A 189 -2.63 10.93 16.68
CA ALA A 189 -3.65 11.94 16.94
C ALA A 189 -4.17 12.61 15.66
N LEU A 190 -3.38 12.57 14.58
CA LEU A 190 -3.72 13.14 13.27
C LEU A 190 -4.19 12.08 12.27
N TRP A 191 -3.64 10.87 12.34
CA TRP A 191 -3.84 9.82 11.35
C TRP A 191 -4.64 8.62 11.86
N GLY A 192 -4.87 8.50 13.17
CA GLY A 192 -5.44 7.29 13.75
C GLY A 192 -4.40 6.18 13.85
N THR A 193 -4.84 4.93 13.78
CA THR A 193 -3.98 3.75 13.97
C THR A 193 -3.94 2.91 12.71
N GLY A 194 -2.76 2.40 12.37
CA GLY A 194 -2.60 1.67 11.11
C GLY A 194 -1.15 1.26 10.86
N LYS A 195 -0.91 0.83 9.62
CA LYS A 195 0.38 0.31 9.16
C LYS A 195 0.81 1.00 7.88
N VAL A 196 2.10 1.28 7.79
CA VAL A 196 2.78 1.85 6.65
C VAL A 196 3.82 0.85 6.15
N LEU A 197 3.73 0.48 4.87
CA LEU A 197 4.78 -0.25 4.16
C LEU A 197 5.51 0.70 3.24
N LEU A 198 6.80 0.87 3.45
CA LEU A 198 7.69 1.62 2.57
C LEU A 198 8.39 0.65 1.63
N VAL A 199 8.34 0.88 0.32
CA VAL A 199 9.05 0.05 -0.66
C VAL A 199 10.11 0.90 -1.35
N THR A 200 11.37 0.51 -1.18
CA THR A 200 12.51 1.26 -1.72
C THR A 200 13.65 0.36 -2.17
N ARG A 201 14.51 0.91 -3.02
CA ARG A 201 15.81 0.32 -3.39
C ARG A 201 16.95 0.85 -2.53
N ASP A 202 16.72 1.96 -1.82
CA ASP A 202 17.77 2.59 -1.04
C ASP A 202 18.03 1.79 0.25
N GLU A 203 19.21 1.17 0.34
CA GLU A 203 19.63 0.49 1.56
C GLU A 203 20.14 1.45 2.63
N ASN A 204 20.47 2.69 2.27
CA ASN A 204 21.00 3.71 3.16
C ASN A 204 19.88 4.49 3.85
N LEU A 205 19.12 3.79 4.69
CA LEU A 205 17.99 4.37 5.42
C LEU A 205 18.39 5.30 6.59
N LYS A 206 19.61 5.84 6.60
CA LYS A 206 20.14 6.69 7.70
C LYS A 206 19.33 7.97 7.88
N ASP A 207 18.65 8.43 6.84
CA ASP A 207 17.81 9.63 6.86
C ASP A 207 16.39 9.37 7.39
N TYR A 208 16.04 8.11 7.64
CA TYR A 208 14.71 7.71 8.11
C TYR A 208 14.70 7.71 9.64
N LYS A 209 14.63 8.91 10.25
CA LYS A 209 14.67 9.10 11.71
C LYS A 209 13.66 8.23 12.49
N TYR A 210 12.57 7.85 11.83
CA TYR A 210 11.44 7.13 12.43
C TYR A 210 11.44 5.63 12.13
N LEU A 211 12.41 5.14 11.35
CA LEU A 211 12.50 3.74 10.97
C LEU A 211 13.64 3.10 11.75
N LYS A 212 13.32 2.12 12.60
CA LYS A 212 14.35 1.41 13.34
C LYS A 212 14.96 0.31 12.48
N PRO A 213 16.23 -0.07 12.71
CA PRO A 213 16.85 -1.17 11.97
C PRO A 213 16.04 -2.47 12.01
N GLU A 214 15.36 -2.75 13.11
CA GLU A 214 14.49 -3.92 13.27
C GLU A 214 13.20 -3.84 12.43
N ASP A 215 12.80 -2.68 11.91
CA ASP A 215 11.61 -2.51 11.07
C ASP A 215 11.92 -2.66 9.57
N ILE A 216 13.18 -2.94 9.23
CA ILE A 216 13.66 -3.14 7.86
C ILE A 216 13.63 -4.63 7.52
N ILE A 217 12.99 -4.96 6.40
CA ILE A 217 12.97 -6.30 5.80
C ILE A 217 13.76 -6.23 4.48
N LYS A 218 14.89 -6.94 4.44
CA LYS A 218 15.66 -7.10 3.21
C LYS A 218 15.00 -8.14 2.32
N VAL A 219 14.54 -7.71 1.16
CA VAL A 219 13.95 -8.53 0.11
C VAL A 219 15.01 -8.79 -0.95
N GLY A 220 15.71 -9.91 -0.78
CA GLY A 220 16.77 -10.35 -1.68
C GLY A 220 16.32 -11.34 -2.75
N GLU A 221 17.32 -11.98 -3.35
CA GLU A 221 17.17 -13.08 -4.29
C GLU A 221 16.30 -14.22 -3.76
N LEU A 222 15.77 -15.01 -4.69
CA LEU A 222 15.03 -16.23 -4.41
C LEU A 222 15.99 -17.30 -3.92
N GLN A 223 15.53 -18.07 -2.94
CA GLN A 223 16.17 -19.35 -2.64
C GLN A 223 15.99 -20.30 -3.82
N LYS A 224 16.87 -21.29 -3.94
CA LYS A 224 16.89 -22.25 -5.06
C LYS A 224 15.52 -22.89 -5.30
N GLU A 225 14.84 -23.29 -4.23
CA GLU A 225 13.51 -23.90 -4.29
C GLU A 225 12.41 -22.89 -4.65
N GLU A 226 12.54 -21.64 -4.21
CA GLU A 226 11.62 -20.55 -4.59
C GLU A 226 11.76 -20.23 -6.09
N ALA A 227 13.00 -20.15 -6.59
CA ALA A 227 13.29 -19.93 -8.01
C ALA A 227 12.74 -21.05 -8.87
N LEU A 228 12.97 -22.31 -8.47
CA LEU A 228 12.39 -23.47 -9.15
C LEU A 228 10.86 -23.41 -9.14
N THR A 229 10.26 -23.10 -7.99
CA THR A 229 8.79 -23.01 -7.87
C THR A 229 8.21 -21.98 -8.84
N LEU A 230 8.76 -20.77 -8.87
CA LEU A 230 8.32 -19.71 -9.77
C LEU A 230 8.57 -20.08 -11.24
N PHE A 231 9.74 -20.62 -11.56
CA PHE A 231 10.11 -21.02 -12.91
C PHE A 231 9.15 -22.08 -13.45
N SER A 232 8.93 -23.14 -12.67
CA SER A 232 8.06 -24.25 -13.07
C SER A 232 6.61 -23.83 -13.23
N SER A 233 6.11 -22.97 -12.33
CA SER A 233 4.71 -22.56 -12.36
C SER A 233 4.40 -21.69 -13.59
N ILE A 234 5.37 -20.94 -14.09
CA ILE A 234 5.25 -20.18 -15.33
C ILE A 234 5.42 -21.09 -16.54
N LEU A 235 6.51 -21.86 -16.59
CA LEU A 235 6.89 -22.64 -17.77
C LEU A 235 5.89 -23.76 -18.07
N PHE A 236 5.44 -24.45 -17.02
CA PHE A 236 4.62 -25.66 -17.15
C PHE A 236 3.16 -25.48 -16.72
N ASP A 237 2.79 -24.33 -16.15
CA ASP A 237 1.45 -24.06 -15.56
C ASP A 237 1.08 -24.91 -14.33
N PHE A 238 2.04 -25.62 -13.74
CA PHE A 238 1.84 -26.42 -12.53
C PHE A 238 3.01 -26.35 -11.55
N SER A 239 2.77 -26.78 -10.30
CA SER A 239 3.74 -26.78 -9.21
C SER A 239 4.96 -27.67 -9.53
N PRO A 240 6.18 -27.32 -9.06
CA PRO A 240 7.38 -28.13 -9.24
C PRO A 240 7.27 -29.55 -8.66
N ASN A 241 6.29 -29.83 -7.81
CA ASN A 241 6.04 -31.16 -7.25
C ASN A 241 5.48 -32.17 -8.27
N VAL A 242 5.08 -31.70 -9.45
CA VAL A 242 4.56 -32.52 -10.55
C VAL A 242 5.65 -32.84 -11.57
N LEU A 243 6.82 -32.19 -11.48
CA LEU A 243 7.95 -32.46 -12.37
C LEU A 243 8.57 -33.81 -12.05
N ASP A 244 8.96 -34.54 -13.09
CA ASP A 244 9.80 -35.71 -12.90
C ASP A 244 11.23 -35.30 -12.45
N LEU A 245 12.01 -36.29 -12.01
CA LEU A 245 13.35 -36.05 -11.46
C LEU A 245 14.29 -35.40 -12.50
N GLN A 246 14.20 -35.83 -13.77
CA GLN A 246 15.07 -35.31 -14.84
C GLN A 246 14.70 -33.87 -15.20
N GLU A 247 13.40 -33.57 -15.33
CA GLU A 247 12.90 -32.22 -15.59
C GLU A 247 13.30 -31.25 -14.49
N ARG A 248 13.17 -31.69 -13.23
CA ARG A 248 13.58 -30.92 -12.06
C ARG A 248 15.09 -30.65 -12.07
N GLU A 249 15.91 -31.66 -12.31
CA GLU A 249 17.37 -31.51 -12.37
C GLU A 249 17.80 -30.59 -13.51
N ALA A 250 17.21 -30.74 -14.70
CA ALA A 250 17.48 -29.87 -15.84
C ALA A 250 17.10 -28.41 -15.58
N ALA A 251 15.95 -28.16 -14.95
CA ALA A 251 15.52 -26.81 -14.58
C ALA A 251 16.46 -26.20 -13.53
N LEU A 252 16.86 -26.95 -12.51
CA LEU A 252 17.81 -26.48 -11.50
C LEU A 252 19.19 -26.17 -12.09
N GLN A 253 19.69 -27.02 -13.01
CA GLN A 253 20.93 -26.75 -13.73
C GLN A 253 20.84 -25.48 -14.57
N PHE A 254 19.71 -25.25 -15.24
CA PHE A 254 19.47 -24.02 -15.98
C PHE A 254 19.47 -22.79 -15.07
N LEU A 255 18.74 -22.84 -13.94
CA LEU A 255 18.61 -21.71 -13.02
C LEU A 255 19.96 -21.26 -12.43
N ASN A 256 20.92 -22.15 -12.25
CA ASN A 256 22.28 -21.80 -11.81
C ASN A 256 23.03 -20.84 -12.77
N HIS A 257 22.55 -20.67 -14.00
CA HIS A 257 23.17 -19.82 -15.02
C HIS A 257 22.48 -18.45 -15.18
N ILE A 258 21.45 -18.15 -14.39
CA ILE A 258 20.76 -16.86 -14.41
C ILE A 258 20.70 -16.26 -12.99
N PRO A 259 20.53 -14.93 -12.85
CA PRO A 259 20.27 -14.34 -11.55
C PRO A 259 18.99 -14.89 -10.92
N HIS A 260 19.00 -15.10 -9.60
CA HIS A 260 17.84 -15.65 -8.88
C HIS A 260 16.84 -14.57 -8.44
N PHE A 261 16.74 -13.45 -9.15
CA PHE A 261 15.66 -12.49 -8.88
C PHE A 261 14.35 -12.97 -9.52
N PRO A 262 13.19 -12.72 -8.87
CA PRO A 262 11.89 -13.07 -9.44
C PRO A 262 11.68 -12.58 -10.87
N LEU A 263 12.17 -11.37 -11.18
CA LEU A 263 12.08 -10.78 -12.51
C LEU A 263 12.85 -11.62 -13.56
N ASP A 264 14.12 -11.93 -13.31
CA ASP A 264 14.97 -12.72 -14.20
C ASP A 264 14.40 -14.13 -14.43
N VAL A 265 13.97 -14.79 -13.36
CA VAL A 265 13.35 -16.11 -13.41
C VAL A 265 12.05 -16.08 -14.23
N THR A 266 11.20 -15.08 -14.00
CA THR A 266 9.93 -14.90 -14.73
C THR A 266 10.17 -14.67 -16.22
N MET A 267 11.13 -13.80 -16.55
CA MET A 267 11.48 -13.49 -17.94
C MET A 267 12.03 -14.72 -18.65
N ALA A 268 12.95 -15.44 -18.03
CA ALA A 268 13.49 -16.68 -18.57
C ALA A 268 12.37 -17.70 -18.86
N ALA A 269 11.52 -17.97 -17.87
CA ALA A 269 10.43 -18.93 -18.01
C ALA A 269 9.44 -18.54 -19.12
N ARG A 270 9.01 -17.26 -19.16
CA ARG A 270 8.08 -16.75 -20.19
C ARG A 270 8.70 -16.81 -21.58
N TYR A 271 9.96 -16.42 -21.73
CA TYR A 271 10.64 -16.42 -23.02
C TYR A 271 10.79 -17.84 -23.56
N ILE A 272 11.22 -18.77 -22.71
CA ILE A 272 11.32 -20.20 -23.06
C ILE A 272 9.96 -20.75 -23.47
N LYS A 273 8.92 -20.50 -22.67
CA LYS A 273 7.55 -20.97 -22.93
C LYS A 273 6.98 -20.44 -24.24
N ASN A 274 7.01 -19.12 -24.42
CA ASN A 274 6.39 -18.46 -25.56
C ASN A 274 7.19 -18.69 -26.85
N GLY A 275 8.52 -18.68 -26.75
CA GLY A 275 9.42 -18.95 -27.87
C GLY A 275 9.53 -20.44 -28.22
N LYS A 276 9.05 -21.33 -27.35
CA LYS A 276 9.19 -22.80 -27.47
C LYS A 276 10.65 -23.21 -27.73
N ILE A 277 11.59 -22.56 -27.06
CA ILE A 277 13.02 -22.82 -27.19
C ILE A 277 13.54 -23.69 -26.06
N SER A 278 14.69 -24.36 -26.26
CA SER A 278 15.34 -25.12 -25.20
C SER A 278 16.11 -24.23 -24.22
N TYR A 279 16.39 -24.74 -23.01
CA TYR A 279 17.25 -24.09 -22.03
C TYR A 279 18.61 -23.72 -22.62
N LYS A 280 19.22 -24.66 -23.37
CA LYS A 280 20.49 -24.43 -24.07
C LYS A 280 20.40 -23.24 -25.03
N LYS A 281 19.33 -23.16 -25.83
CA LYS A 281 19.17 -22.06 -26.79
C LYS A 281 18.99 -20.71 -26.09
N TYR A 282 18.27 -20.67 -24.97
CA TYR A 282 18.14 -19.46 -24.17
C TYR A 282 19.52 -18.98 -23.66
N LEU A 283 20.32 -19.89 -23.11
CA LEU A 283 21.67 -19.56 -22.61
C LEU A 283 22.61 -19.11 -23.74
N GLU A 284 22.50 -19.68 -24.93
CA GLU A 284 23.24 -19.20 -26.12
C GLU A 284 22.88 -17.76 -26.46
N LEU A 285 21.59 -17.41 -26.49
CA LEU A 285 21.11 -16.05 -26.78
C LEU A 285 21.57 -15.05 -25.70
N LEU A 286 21.54 -15.48 -24.43
CA LEU A 286 22.00 -14.67 -23.30
C LEU A 286 23.51 -14.37 -23.41
N ASN A 287 24.32 -15.40 -23.68
CA ASN A 287 25.78 -15.28 -23.77
C ASN A 287 26.24 -14.49 -25.00
N GLN A 288 25.54 -14.61 -26.12
CA GLN A 288 25.85 -13.87 -27.36
C GLN A 288 25.46 -12.39 -27.30
N LYS A 289 24.80 -11.95 -26.21
CA LYS A 289 24.25 -10.59 -26.07
C LYS A 289 23.45 -10.17 -27.30
N ASP A 290 22.65 -11.08 -27.84
CA ASP A 290 21.91 -10.85 -29.08
C ASP A 290 21.07 -9.55 -28.97
N PRO A 291 21.25 -8.56 -29.87
CA PRO A 291 20.56 -7.27 -29.74
C PRO A 291 19.03 -7.34 -29.84
N GLY A 292 18.49 -8.35 -30.53
CA GLY A 292 17.04 -8.60 -30.59
C GLY A 292 16.53 -9.16 -29.27
N PHE A 293 17.23 -10.15 -28.73
CA PHE A 293 16.96 -10.76 -27.43
C PHE A 293 17.01 -9.72 -26.30
N GLN A 294 18.06 -8.89 -26.24
CA GLN A 294 18.20 -7.84 -25.23
C GLN A 294 17.09 -6.79 -25.31
N ARG A 295 16.65 -6.44 -26.52
CA ARG A 295 15.50 -5.53 -26.72
C ARG A 295 14.20 -6.14 -26.21
N LEU A 296 13.95 -7.42 -26.51
CA LEU A 296 12.76 -8.13 -26.02
C LEU A 296 12.79 -8.26 -24.49
N LEU A 297 13.93 -8.61 -23.90
CA LEU A 297 14.08 -8.63 -22.45
C LEU A 297 13.80 -7.26 -21.84
N LYS A 298 14.29 -6.18 -22.44
CA LYS A 298 14.02 -4.82 -21.97
C LYS A 298 12.52 -4.48 -22.03
N ILE A 299 11.82 -4.84 -23.10
CA ILE A 299 10.36 -4.65 -23.21
C ILE A 299 9.64 -5.40 -22.07
N PHE A 300 10.02 -6.64 -21.79
CA PHE A 300 9.43 -7.39 -20.66
C PHE A 300 9.70 -6.76 -19.30
N VAL A 301 10.85 -6.08 -19.12
CA VAL A 301 11.16 -5.34 -17.89
C VAL A 301 10.29 -4.10 -17.77
N ASP A 302 10.11 -3.36 -18.87
CA ASP A 302 9.36 -2.10 -18.88
C ASP A 302 7.84 -2.34 -18.80
N GLU A 303 7.31 -3.36 -19.50
CA GLU A 303 5.92 -3.84 -19.32
C GLU A 303 5.72 -4.48 -17.94
N GLY A 304 6.76 -5.16 -17.43
CA GLY A 304 6.83 -5.75 -16.08
C GLY A 304 6.75 -4.73 -14.94
N THR A 305 7.02 -3.45 -15.23
CA THR A 305 6.92 -2.33 -14.28
C THR A 305 5.58 -1.59 -14.35
N ASP A 306 4.76 -1.87 -15.36
CA ASP A 306 3.41 -1.32 -15.53
C ASP A 306 2.29 -2.28 -15.07
N TYR A 307 2.65 -3.40 -14.43
CA TYR A 307 1.70 -4.23 -13.67
C TYR A 307 1.69 -3.78 -12.22
#